data_AF-A0A9D8LDW6-F1
#
_entry.id   AF-A0A9D8LDW6-F1
#
_cell.length_a   1.000
_cell.length_b   1.000
_cell.length_c   1.000
_cell.angle_alpha   90.00
_cell.angle_beta   90.00
_cell.angle_gamma   90.00
#
_symmetry.space_group_name_H-M   'P 1'
#
loop_
_entity.id
_entity.type
_entity.pdbx_description
1 polymer ?
#
loop_
_entity_poly.entity_id
_entity_poly.type
_entity_poly.pdbx_seq_one_letter_code
_entity_poly.pdbx_strand_id
1 'polypeptide(L)'
;MSSCSAQPVTTAPKAPIKVNGAVISRAMISREVQNHPASSPAAAWKAAALALVIREALGQEVVRLGIEAEPLTDGEGRCETEDEARMRALVERDISVPEPTEEECRRYYERNAGRFRSSDLYDASHILFAARGDDAEAYERARRQAGAAIAELAAAPGRFA
;
A
#
# COMPACT_ATOMS: atom_id res chain seq x y z
N MET A 1 -17.54 -24.85 44.94
CA MET A 1 -17.70 -23.38 45.07
C MET A 1 -16.32 -22.75 44.96
N SER A 2 -15.91 -22.30 43.78
CA SER A 2 -14.64 -21.60 43.58
C SER A 2 -14.97 -20.18 43.16
N SER A 3 -14.78 -19.23 44.07
CA SER A 3 -15.10 -17.82 43.83
C SER A 3 -14.03 -17.20 42.94
N CYS A 4 -14.44 -16.77 41.76
CA CYS A 4 -13.62 -15.94 40.89
C CYS A 4 -13.59 -14.52 41.47
N SER A 5 -12.48 -14.15 42.12
CA SER A 5 -12.26 -12.79 42.61
C SER A 5 -11.77 -11.93 41.45
N ALA A 6 -12.68 -11.18 40.83
CA ALA A 6 -12.31 -10.12 39.91
C ALA A 6 -11.71 -8.95 40.72
N GLN A 7 -10.40 -8.73 40.60
CA GLN A 7 -9.78 -7.53 41.15
C GLN A 7 -10.20 -6.31 40.32
N PRO A 8 -10.63 -5.20 40.95
CA PRO A 8 -11.02 -4.00 40.23
C PRO A 8 -9.77 -3.33 39.63
N VAL A 9 -9.70 -3.29 38.30
CA VAL A 9 -8.68 -2.51 37.59
C VAL A 9 -8.97 -1.03 37.84
N THR A 10 -8.16 -0.40 38.66
CA THR A 10 -8.32 1.03 38.99
C THR A 10 -7.80 1.85 37.82
N THR A 11 -8.67 2.15 36.84
CA THR A 11 -8.30 3.03 35.73
C THR A 11 -8.41 4.47 36.20
N ALA A 12 -7.29 5.09 36.60
CA ALA A 12 -7.22 6.54 36.63
C ALA A 12 -7.71 7.09 35.27
N PRO A 13 -8.58 8.11 35.25
CA PRO A 13 -9.14 8.61 34.00
C PRO A 13 -8.00 9.21 33.16
N LYS A 14 -7.61 8.54 32.05
CA LYS A 14 -6.62 9.15 31.14
C LYS A 14 -7.16 10.51 30.69
N ALA A 15 -6.32 11.54 30.79
CA ALA A 15 -6.66 12.91 30.44
C ALA A 15 -7.24 13.00 29.02
N PRO A 16 -8.24 13.87 28.78
CA PRO A 16 -8.81 14.07 27.46
C PRO A 16 -7.79 14.71 26.52
N ILE A 17 -7.85 14.34 25.23
CA ILE A 17 -7.05 15.01 24.19
C ILE A 17 -7.67 16.37 23.91
N LYS A 18 -6.86 17.41 23.76
CA LYS A 18 -7.32 18.76 23.43
C LYS A 18 -6.45 19.39 22.35
N VAL A 19 -7.07 20.18 21.47
CA VAL A 19 -6.41 21.00 20.45
C VAL A 19 -6.86 22.44 20.63
N ASN A 20 -5.96 23.32 21.09
CA ASN A 20 -6.25 24.73 21.38
C ASN A 20 -7.52 24.98 22.23
N GLY A 21 -7.83 24.05 23.14
CA GLY A 21 -9.00 24.12 24.02
C GLY A 21 -10.20 23.28 23.56
N ALA A 22 -10.30 22.91 22.29
CA ALA A 22 -11.31 21.98 21.78
C ALA A 22 -11.03 20.56 22.28
N VAL A 23 -12.06 19.87 22.79
CA VAL A 23 -11.91 18.55 23.43
C VAL A 23 -12.20 17.44 22.42
N ILE A 24 -11.21 16.57 22.20
CA ILE A 24 -11.39 15.32 21.45
C ILE A 24 -11.78 14.21 22.44
N SER A 25 -13.07 13.92 22.50
CA SER A 25 -13.62 12.93 23.43
C SER A 25 -13.26 11.50 23.03
N ARG A 26 -13.21 10.61 24.02
CA ARG A 26 -13.03 9.17 23.76
C ARG A 26 -14.09 8.59 22.84
N ALA A 27 -15.34 9.06 22.95
CA ALA A 27 -16.43 8.59 22.09
C ALA A 27 -16.18 8.93 20.62
N MET A 28 -15.63 10.12 20.33
CA MET A 28 -15.24 10.49 18.97
C MET A 28 -14.12 9.60 18.45
N ILE A 29 -13.08 9.37 19.26
CA ILE A 29 -11.97 8.48 18.88
C ILE A 29 -12.47 7.06 18.62
N SER A 30 -13.34 6.52 19.49
CA SER A 30 -13.90 5.18 19.32
C SER A 30 -14.73 5.05 18.04
N ARG A 31 -15.47 6.09 17.65
CA ARG A 31 -16.19 6.10 16.35
C ARG A 31 -15.22 6.16 15.19
N GLU A 32 -14.16 6.95 15.32
CA GLU A 32 -13.17 7.10 14.26
C GLU A 32 -12.35 5.82 14.05
N VAL A 33 -12.06 5.03 15.10
CA VAL A 33 -11.28 3.78 15.02
C VAL A 33 -11.71 2.83 13.90
N GLN A 34 -13.00 2.77 13.59
CA GLN A 34 -13.50 1.91 12.51
C GLN A 34 -12.94 2.27 11.12
N ASN A 35 -12.45 3.51 10.95
CA ASN A 35 -11.84 4.03 9.72
C ASN A 35 -10.31 3.80 9.65
N HIS A 36 -9.69 3.25 10.70
CA HIS A 36 -8.23 3.11 10.83
C HIS A 36 -7.81 1.64 11.03
N PRO A 37 -7.84 0.80 9.97
CA PRO A 37 -7.38 -0.58 10.07
C PRO A 37 -5.89 -0.62 10.45
N ALA A 38 -5.55 -1.43 11.45
CA ALA A 38 -4.17 -1.54 11.95
C ALA A 38 -3.89 -2.94 12.51
N SER A 39 -2.60 -3.26 12.68
CA SER A 39 -2.14 -4.54 13.22
C SER A 39 -2.52 -4.79 14.68
N SER A 40 -2.97 -3.76 15.42
CA SER A 40 -3.46 -3.90 16.80
C SER A 40 -4.50 -2.84 17.16
N PRO A 41 -5.39 -3.11 18.14
CA PRO A 41 -6.36 -2.12 18.61
C PRO A 41 -5.73 -0.83 19.14
N ALA A 42 -4.56 -0.94 19.81
CA ALA A 42 -3.85 0.22 20.31
C ALA A 42 -3.30 1.11 19.18
N ALA A 43 -2.82 0.50 18.09
CA ALA A 43 -2.38 1.23 16.90
C ALA A 43 -3.54 1.92 16.19
N ALA A 44 -4.67 1.22 16.00
CA ALA A 44 -5.89 1.80 15.41
C ALA A 44 -6.41 2.99 16.22
N TRP A 45 -6.44 2.86 17.56
CA TRP A 45 -6.83 3.96 18.45
C TRP A 45 -5.90 5.16 18.34
N LYS A 46 -4.58 4.94 18.27
CA LYS A 46 -3.60 6.02 18.11
C LYS A 46 -3.76 6.73 16.76
N ALA A 47 -3.97 5.97 15.67
CA ALA A 47 -4.19 6.52 14.34
C ALA A 47 -5.47 7.37 14.29
N ALA A 48 -6.58 6.85 14.81
CA ALA A 48 -7.85 7.56 14.91
C ALA A 48 -7.74 8.84 15.74
N ALA A 49 -7.09 8.78 16.90
CA ALA A 49 -6.86 9.96 17.73
C ALA A 49 -6.02 11.02 17.00
N LEU A 50 -4.96 10.61 16.30
CA LEU A 50 -4.12 11.53 15.52
C LEU A 50 -4.90 12.15 14.36
N ALA A 51 -5.70 11.38 13.65
CA ALA A 51 -6.54 11.90 12.56
C ALA A 51 -7.50 12.98 13.04
N LEU A 52 -8.17 12.77 14.19
CA LEU A 52 -9.04 13.79 14.79
C LEU A 52 -8.27 15.02 15.26
N VAL A 53 -7.07 14.85 15.82
CA VAL A 53 -6.20 15.98 16.21
C VAL A 53 -5.82 16.83 15.00
N ILE A 54 -5.43 16.19 13.90
CA ILE A 54 -5.06 16.88 12.66
C ILE A 54 -6.28 17.57 12.06
N ARG A 55 -7.42 16.88 11.96
CA ARG A 55 -8.67 17.44 11.44
C ARG A 55 -9.10 18.68 12.23
N GLU A 56 -9.07 18.61 13.55
CA GLU A 56 -9.41 19.75 14.42
C GLU A 56 -8.43 20.91 14.22
N ALA A 57 -7.12 20.65 14.16
CA ALA A 57 -6.12 21.69 13.94
C ALA A 57 -6.27 22.38 12.58
N LEU A 58 -6.48 21.61 11.51
CA LEU A 58 -6.72 22.13 10.17
C LEU A 58 -8.04 22.89 10.09
N GLY A 59 -9.10 22.40 10.72
CA GLY A 59 -10.40 23.07 10.77
C GLY A 59 -10.32 24.43 11.46
N GLN A 60 -9.63 24.53 12.59
CA GLN A 60 -9.40 25.81 13.27
C GLN A 60 -8.61 26.79 12.38
N GLU A 61 -7.61 26.29 11.66
CA GLU A 61 -6.75 27.10 10.79
C GLU A 61 -7.50 27.59 9.53
N VAL A 62 -8.33 26.74 8.93
CA VAL A 62 -9.26 27.09 7.85
C VAL A 62 -10.16 28.26 8.27
N VAL A 63 -10.75 28.19 9.47
CA VAL A 63 -11.60 29.26 10.00
C VAL A 63 -10.80 30.53 10.25
N ARG A 64 -9.62 30.41 10.87
CA ARG A 64 -8.74 31.55 11.19
C ARG A 64 -8.35 32.34 9.94
N LEU A 65 -8.14 31.65 8.82
CA LEU A 65 -7.69 32.23 7.57
C LEU A 65 -8.83 32.57 6.59
N GLY A 66 -10.07 32.18 6.90
CA GLY A 66 -11.21 32.38 6.01
C GLY A 66 -11.05 31.65 4.67
N ILE A 67 -10.58 30.40 4.70
CA ILE A 67 -10.45 29.59 3.48
C ILE A 67 -11.84 29.18 3.01
N GLU A 68 -12.13 29.39 1.73
CA GLU A 68 -13.33 28.93 1.06
C GLU A 68 -12.95 28.03 -0.11
N ALA A 69 -13.72 26.96 -0.32
CA ALA A 69 -13.47 26.00 -1.38
C ALA A 69 -14.75 25.22 -1.72
N GLU A 70 -14.98 25.00 -3.00
CA GLU A 70 -16.06 24.15 -3.47
C GLU A 70 -15.69 22.66 -3.29
N PRO A 71 -16.60 21.81 -2.78
CA PRO A 71 -16.43 20.37 -2.75
C PRO A 71 -16.17 19.78 -4.13
N LEU A 72 -15.20 18.87 -4.20
CA LEU A 72 -14.94 18.12 -5.41
C LEU A 72 -15.61 16.74 -5.36
N THR A 73 -15.97 16.26 -6.55
CA THR A 73 -16.46 14.88 -6.74
C THR A 73 -15.38 14.08 -7.44
N ASP A 74 -15.07 12.90 -6.93
CA ASP A 74 -14.10 12.01 -7.54
C ASP A 74 -14.68 11.20 -8.72
N GLY A 75 -13.83 10.42 -9.38
CA GLY A 75 -14.21 9.58 -10.53
C GLY A 75 -15.19 8.44 -10.19
N GLU A 76 -15.46 8.18 -8.90
CA GLU A 76 -16.42 7.20 -8.40
C GLU A 76 -17.73 7.86 -7.96
N GLY A 77 -17.88 9.18 -8.11
CA GLY A 77 -19.08 9.93 -7.76
C GLY A 77 -19.20 10.27 -6.27
N ARG A 78 -18.15 10.10 -5.47
CA ARG A 78 -18.13 10.52 -4.07
C ARG A 78 -17.80 12.00 -3.99
N CYS A 79 -18.56 12.74 -3.19
CA CYS A 79 -18.38 14.18 -2.99
C CYS A 79 -17.76 14.44 -1.61
N GLU A 80 -16.80 15.37 -1.56
CA GLU A 80 -16.25 15.89 -0.31
C GLU A 80 -17.32 16.58 0.54
N THR A 81 -17.09 16.65 1.85
CA THR A 81 -17.80 17.62 2.70
C THR A 81 -17.23 19.03 2.51
N GLU A 82 -18.00 20.06 2.86
CA GLU A 82 -17.53 21.46 2.83
C GLU A 82 -16.25 21.65 3.67
N ASP A 83 -16.20 21.04 4.86
CA ASP A 83 -15.02 21.08 5.73
C ASP A 83 -13.79 20.44 5.07
N GLU A 84 -13.97 19.31 4.39
CA GLU A 84 -12.89 18.62 3.67
C GLU A 84 -12.38 19.44 2.49
N ALA A 85 -13.28 20.06 1.74
CA ALA A 85 -12.92 20.94 0.63
C ALA A 85 -12.04 22.10 1.10
N ARG A 86 -12.43 22.75 2.22
CA ARG A 86 -11.67 23.88 2.79
C ARG A 86 -10.33 23.44 3.36
N MET A 87 -10.26 22.28 4.01
CA MET A 87 -9.01 21.70 4.50
C MET A 87 -8.06 21.35 3.34
N ARG A 88 -8.57 20.76 2.25
CA ARG A 88 -7.78 20.51 1.03
C ARG A 88 -7.20 21.81 0.47
N ALA A 89 -8.03 22.85 0.33
CA ALA A 89 -7.57 24.15 -0.18
C ALA A 89 -6.51 24.80 0.72
N LEU A 90 -6.61 24.66 2.05
CA LEU A 90 -5.57 25.12 2.97
C LEU A 90 -4.23 24.40 2.70
N VAL A 91 -4.27 23.07 2.58
CA VAL A 91 -3.09 22.24 2.32
C VAL A 91 -2.46 22.59 0.98
N GLU A 92 -3.25 22.74 -0.09
CA GLU A 92 -2.77 23.11 -1.42
C GLU A 92 -2.15 24.52 -1.45
N ARG A 93 -2.70 25.46 -0.68
CA ARG A 93 -2.18 26.83 -0.59
C ARG A 93 -0.84 26.92 0.12
N ASP A 94 -0.70 26.19 1.24
CA ASP A 94 0.42 26.38 2.16
C ASP A 94 1.54 25.33 2.01
N ILE A 95 1.27 24.20 1.34
CA ILE A 95 2.28 23.16 1.07
C ILE A 95 2.82 23.31 -0.35
N SER A 96 4.08 23.75 -0.46
CA SER A 96 4.85 23.63 -1.69
C SER A 96 5.57 22.28 -1.70
N VAL A 97 5.23 21.43 -2.68
CA VAL A 97 5.96 20.18 -2.94
C VAL A 97 7.04 20.47 -3.98
N PRO A 98 8.34 20.34 -3.64
CA PRO A 98 9.40 20.57 -4.61
C PRO A 98 9.35 19.49 -5.70
N GLU A 99 9.43 19.90 -6.96
CA GLU A 99 9.60 18.97 -8.07
C GLU A 99 11.05 18.44 -8.08
N PRO A 100 11.25 17.11 -8.18
CA PRO A 100 12.59 16.56 -8.24
C PRO A 100 13.27 16.95 -9.55
N THR A 101 14.55 17.27 -9.46
CA THR A 101 15.39 17.52 -10.65
C THR A 101 15.70 16.22 -11.41
N GLU A 102 16.10 16.34 -12.68
CA GLU A 102 16.51 15.20 -13.51
C GLU A 102 17.67 14.42 -12.85
N GLU A 103 18.62 15.12 -12.24
CA GLU A 103 19.76 14.53 -11.53
C GLU A 103 19.31 13.71 -10.31
N GLU A 104 18.30 14.17 -9.59
CA GLU A 104 17.72 13.45 -8.45
C GLU A 104 16.93 12.23 -8.89
N CYS A 105 16.13 12.37 -9.95
CA CYS A 105 15.42 11.27 -10.60
C CYS A 105 16.39 10.18 -11.05
N ARG A 106 17.49 10.56 -11.73
CA ARG A 106 18.52 9.63 -12.19
C ARG A 106 19.22 8.91 -11.04
N ARG A 107 19.65 9.66 -10.02
CA ARG A 107 20.27 9.08 -8.81
C ARG A 107 19.34 8.09 -8.12
N TYR A 108 18.03 8.39 -8.06
CA TYR A 108 17.04 7.49 -7.51
C TYR A 108 16.85 6.24 -8.39
N TYR A 109 16.71 6.42 -9.71
CA TYR A 109 16.59 5.33 -10.67
C TYR A 109 17.77 4.35 -10.56
N GLU A 110 19.01 4.85 -10.63
CA GLU A 110 20.22 4.02 -10.59
C GLU A 110 20.31 3.21 -9.29
N ARG A 111 19.99 3.83 -8.15
CA ARG A 111 19.98 3.15 -6.84
C ARG A 111 18.83 2.15 -6.68
N ASN A 112 17.80 2.23 -7.53
CA ASN A 112 16.59 1.42 -7.43
C ASN A 112 16.25 0.73 -8.76
N ALA A 113 17.23 0.44 -9.61
CA ALA A 113 16.99 -0.02 -10.99
C ALA A 113 16.12 -1.28 -11.04
N GLY A 114 16.22 -2.15 -10.04
CA GLY A 114 15.39 -3.35 -9.90
C GLY A 114 13.88 -3.08 -9.79
N ARG A 115 13.45 -1.87 -9.38
CA ARG A 115 12.03 -1.45 -9.34
C ARG A 115 11.52 -0.94 -10.68
N PHE A 116 12.44 -0.56 -11.57
CA PHE A 116 12.14 0.09 -12.85
C PHE A 116 12.48 -0.80 -14.05
N ARG A 117 12.50 -2.11 -13.84
CA ARG A 117 12.60 -3.11 -14.90
C ARG A 117 11.28 -3.89 -14.96
N SER A 118 10.90 -4.30 -16.16
CA SER A 118 9.89 -5.35 -16.32
C SER A 118 10.41 -6.66 -15.74
N SER A 119 9.51 -7.61 -15.49
CA SER A 119 9.92 -9.01 -15.33
C SER A 119 10.80 -9.45 -16.50
N ASP A 120 11.64 -10.44 -16.26
CA ASP A 120 12.52 -10.98 -17.30
C ASP A 120 11.66 -11.44 -18.49
N LEU A 121 11.97 -10.89 -19.66
CA LEU A 121 11.37 -11.30 -20.92
C LEU A 121 12.30 -12.32 -21.58
N TYR A 122 11.75 -13.46 -21.96
CA TYR A 122 12.47 -14.53 -22.63
C TYR A 122 11.95 -14.64 -24.06
N ASP A 123 12.85 -14.60 -25.03
CA ASP A 123 12.60 -15.06 -26.39
C ASP A 123 13.24 -16.45 -26.54
N ALA A 124 12.43 -17.46 -26.81
CA ALA A 124 12.86 -18.85 -26.81
C ALA A 124 12.29 -19.60 -28.01
N SER A 125 13.15 -20.41 -28.63
CA SER A 125 12.75 -21.39 -29.63
C SER A 125 12.60 -22.77 -28.97
N HIS A 126 11.71 -23.62 -29.47
CA HIS A 126 11.41 -24.92 -28.86
C HIS A 126 11.41 -26.06 -29.89
N ILE A 127 11.84 -27.24 -29.45
CA ILE A 127 11.76 -28.50 -30.20
C ILE A 127 10.90 -29.48 -29.40
N LEU A 128 9.82 -29.98 -30.01
CA LEU A 128 8.91 -30.93 -29.38
C LEU A 128 9.16 -32.35 -29.93
N PHE A 129 9.50 -33.27 -29.03
CA PHE A 129 9.51 -34.71 -29.32
C PHE A 129 8.20 -35.32 -28.84
N ALA A 130 7.25 -35.49 -29.75
CA ALA A 130 5.92 -35.97 -29.41
C ALA A 130 5.91 -37.47 -29.03
N ALA A 131 5.31 -37.80 -27.90
CA ALA A 131 5.00 -39.16 -27.49
C ALA A 131 3.70 -39.18 -26.68
N ARG A 132 2.96 -40.28 -26.77
CA ARG A 132 1.77 -40.46 -25.94
C ARG A 132 2.19 -40.92 -24.54
N GLY A 133 1.50 -40.41 -23.51
CA GLY A 133 1.80 -40.77 -22.12
C GLY A 133 1.44 -42.20 -21.73
N ASP A 134 0.60 -42.88 -22.51
CA ASP A 134 0.19 -44.28 -22.32
C ASP A 134 1.04 -45.30 -23.09
N ASP A 135 1.97 -44.83 -23.94
CA ASP A 135 2.93 -45.66 -24.67
C ASP A 135 4.33 -45.47 -24.07
N ALA A 136 4.68 -46.36 -23.14
CA ALA A 136 5.95 -46.31 -22.41
C ALA A 136 7.17 -46.40 -23.35
N GLU A 137 7.09 -47.19 -24.42
CA GLU A 137 8.22 -47.35 -25.34
C GLU A 137 8.41 -46.11 -26.21
N ALA A 138 7.33 -45.51 -26.72
CA ALA A 138 7.39 -44.26 -27.46
C ALA A 138 7.88 -43.11 -26.59
N TYR A 139 7.44 -43.03 -25.34
CA TYR A 139 7.90 -42.02 -24.40
C TYR A 139 9.41 -42.15 -24.13
N GLU A 140 9.90 -43.36 -23.88
CA GLU A 140 11.33 -43.60 -23.68
C GLU A 140 12.16 -43.31 -24.93
N ARG A 141 11.64 -43.56 -26.14
CA ARG A 141 12.30 -43.14 -27.39
C ARG A 141 12.39 -41.62 -27.50
N ALA A 142 11.29 -40.90 -27.27
CA ALA A 142 11.25 -39.44 -27.32
C ALA A 142 12.18 -38.80 -26.27
N ARG A 143 12.23 -39.36 -25.05
CA ARG A 143 13.15 -38.91 -24.00
C ARG A 143 14.62 -39.08 -24.41
N ARG A 144 14.98 -40.22 -25.01
CA ARG A 144 16.35 -40.43 -25.53
C ARG A 144 16.69 -39.46 -26.64
N GLN A 145 15.77 -39.20 -27.57
CA GLN A 145 15.96 -38.23 -28.65
C GLN A 145 16.15 -36.81 -28.10
N ALA A 146 15.31 -36.40 -27.15
CA ALA A 146 15.45 -35.10 -26.48
C ALA A 146 16.81 -34.97 -25.76
N GLY A 147 17.24 -36.01 -25.04
CA GLY A 147 18.55 -36.03 -24.39
C GLY A 147 19.72 -35.92 -25.37
N ALA A 148 19.65 -36.62 -26.51
CA ALA A 148 20.66 -36.52 -27.56
C ALA A 148 20.69 -35.12 -28.20
N ALA A 149 19.53 -34.54 -28.49
CA ALA A 149 19.41 -33.18 -29.01
C ALA A 149 19.97 -32.15 -28.01
N ILE A 150 19.69 -32.28 -26.72
CA ILE A 150 20.27 -31.41 -25.67
C ILE A 150 21.80 -31.52 -25.66
N ALA A 151 22.35 -32.73 -25.68
CA ALA A 151 23.81 -32.93 -25.68
C ALA A 151 24.47 -32.32 -26.92
N GLU A 152 23.84 -32.48 -28.08
CA GLU A 152 24.29 -31.91 -29.34
C GLU A 152 24.24 -30.38 -29.32
N LEU A 153 23.12 -29.79 -28.91
CA LEU A 153 22.91 -28.34 -28.85
C LEU A 153 23.79 -27.69 -27.78
N ALA A 154 24.14 -28.40 -26.71
CA ALA A 154 25.11 -27.93 -25.73
C ALA A 154 26.54 -27.83 -26.33
N ALA A 155 26.90 -28.75 -27.23
CA ALA A 155 28.20 -28.73 -27.92
C ALA A 155 28.22 -27.78 -29.13
N ALA A 156 27.10 -27.62 -29.82
CA ALA A 156 26.96 -26.80 -31.02
C ALA A 156 25.61 -26.05 -31.06
N PRO A 157 25.47 -24.91 -30.35
CA PRO A 157 24.20 -24.18 -30.23
C PRO A 157 23.60 -23.71 -31.56
N GLY A 158 24.44 -23.45 -32.57
CA GLY A 158 24.00 -23.01 -33.91
C GLY A 158 23.17 -24.04 -34.70
N ARG A 159 23.06 -25.28 -34.21
CA ARG A 159 22.25 -26.35 -34.84
C ARG A 159 20.77 -26.30 -34.46
N PHE A 160 20.34 -25.33 -33.65
CA PHE A 160 18.93 -25.16 -33.26
C PHE A 160 18.05 -24.66 -34.42
N ALA A 161 18.64 -24.01 -35.43
CA ALA A 161 17.94 -23.30 -36.50
C ALA A 161 17.12 -24.20 -37.44
#